data_AF-A0A9Q3PEN3-F1
#
_entry.id   AF-A0A9Q3PEN3-F1
#
_cell.length_a   1.000
_cell.length_b   1.000
_cell.length_c   1.000
_cell.angle_alpha   90.00
_cell.angle_beta   90.00
_cell.angle_gamma   90.00
#
_symmetry.space_group_name_H-M   'P 1'
#
loop_
_entity.id
_entity.type
_entity.pdbx_description
1 polymer ?
#
loop_
_entity_poly.entity_id
_entity_poly.type
_entity_poly.pdbx_seq_one_letter_code
_entity_poly.pdbx_strand_id
1 'polypeptide(L)'
;MSILGFAIYYRQHLKDLAIHARSLYRICDQQPVFEVTQGRIKAYEKIRYALTNAPLLLIPYWKLPFKLYIYACGEGLGEALHQAQIVNDKPYEGPICSI
;
A
#
# COMPACT_ATOMS: atom_id res chain seq x y z
N MET A 1 5.45 -10.16 0.34
CA MET A 1 5.06 -9.14 -0.67
C MET A 1 6.07 -8.00 -0.65
N SER A 2 6.48 -7.43 -1.79
CA SER A 2 7.45 -6.33 -1.83
C SER A 2 6.79 -4.99 -1.44
N ILE A 3 7.49 -4.13 -0.69
CA ILE A 3 7.01 -2.82 -0.24
C ILE A 3 6.60 -1.92 -1.42
N LEU A 4 7.37 -1.94 -2.52
CA LEU A 4 7.01 -1.19 -3.72
C LEU A 4 5.72 -1.71 -4.35
N GLY A 5 5.54 -3.02 -4.40
CA GLY A 5 4.30 -3.64 -4.88
C GLY A 5 3.09 -3.23 -4.05
N PHE A 6 3.25 -3.22 -2.72
CA PHE A 6 2.22 -2.76 -1.79
C PHE A 6 1.86 -1.29 -2.01
N ALA A 7 2.87 -0.43 -2.14
CA ALA A 7 2.65 0.99 -2.39
C ALA A 7 1.94 1.24 -3.74
N ILE A 8 2.28 0.48 -4.79
CA ILE A 8 1.63 0.59 -6.10
C ILE A 8 0.15 0.19 -6.04
N TYR A 9 -0.20 -0.83 -5.27
CA TYR A 9 -1.58 -1.25 -5.08
C TYR A 9 -2.44 -0.10 -4.54
N TYR A 10 -1.89 0.68 -3.61
CA TYR A 10 -2.56 1.82 -2.99
C TYR A 10 -2.22 3.18 -3.62
N ARG A 11 -1.59 3.21 -4.80
CA ARG A 11 -1.04 4.45 -5.41
C ARG A 11 -2.04 5.60 -5.53
N GLN A 12 -3.33 5.31 -5.71
CA GLN A 12 -4.37 6.33 -5.86
C GLN A 12 -4.57 7.16 -4.58
N HIS A 13 -4.14 6.64 -3.43
CA HIS A 13 -4.20 7.32 -2.13
C HIS A 13 -2.87 7.93 -1.69
N LEU A 14 -1.79 7.64 -2.42
CA LEU A 14 -0.43 8.04 -2.08
C LEU A 14 0.04 9.15 -3.03
N LYS A 15 -0.12 10.40 -2.60
CA LYS A 15 0.35 11.55 -3.35
C LYS A 15 1.86 11.45 -3.59
N ASP A 16 2.30 11.78 -4.80
CA ASP A 16 3.71 11.83 -5.20
C ASP A 16 4.49 10.52 -5.01
N LEU A 17 3.79 9.37 -4.92
CA LEU A 17 4.42 8.06 -4.76
C LEU A 17 5.52 7.80 -5.80
N ALA A 18 5.27 8.14 -7.07
CA ALA A 18 6.22 7.93 -8.15
C ALA A 18 7.54 8.69 -7.93
N ILE A 19 7.48 9.89 -7.32
CA ILE A 19 8.66 10.71 -7.02
C ILE A 19 9.48 10.03 -5.93
N HIS A 20 8.83 9.53 -4.88
CA HIS A 20 9.51 8.86 -3.76
C HIS A 20 10.02 7.47 -4.14
N ALA A 21 9.25 6.71 -4.92
CA ALA A 21 9.62 5.37 -5.34
C ALA A 21 10.75 5.35 -6.39
N ARG A 22 10.99 6.45 -7.12
CA ARG A 22 12.00 6.54 -8.19
C ARG A 22 13.39 6.05 -7.74
N SER A 23 13.87 6.49 -6.57
CA SER A 23 15.18 6.09 -6.06
C SER A 23 15.26 4.62 -5.66
N LEU A 24 14.12 4.02 -5.31
CA LEU A 24 14.01 2.61 -4.96
C LEU A 24 13.88 1.72 -6.20
N TYR A 25 13.14 2.16 -7.24
CA TYR A 25 13.06 1.44 -8.51
C TYR A 25 14.41 1.23 -9.17
N ARG A 26 15.33 2.21 -9.06
CA ARG A 26 16.70 2.10 -9.60
C ARG A 26 17.54 0.99 -8.94
N ILE A 27 17.09 0.46 -7.81
CA ILE A 27 17.71 -0.71 -7.15
C ILE A 27 17.18 -2.02 -7.72
N CYS A 28 16.03 -1.99 -8.40
CA CYS A 28 15.39 -3.15 -9.01
C CYS A 28 15.78 -3.34 -10.49
N ASP A 29 16.71 -2.54 -11.03
CA ASP A 29 17.22 -2.69 -12.40
C ASP A 29 18.04 -3.98 -12.58
N GLN A 30 18.35 -4.34 -13.82
CA GLN A 30 19.03 -5.61 -14.16
C GLN A 30 20.49 -5.73 -13.67
N GLN A 31 21.15 -4.60 -13.36
CA GLN A 31 22.53 -4.53 -12.84
C GLN A 31 22.64 -3.49 -11.71
N PRO A 32 21.95 -3.67 -10.57
CA PRO A 32 21.89 -2.64 -9.55
C PRO A 32 23.01 -2.84 -8.53
N VAL A 33 23.67 -1.73 -8.17
CA VAL A 33 24.41 -1.69 -6.90
C VAL A 33 23.38 -1.50 -5.79
N PHE A 34 23.12 -2.56 -5.03
CA PHE A 34 22.24 -2.53 -3.86
C PHE A 34 22.94 -1.77 -2.73
N GLU A 35 22.81 -0.45 -2.74
CA GLU A 35 23.42 0.44 -1.75
C GLU A 35 22.35 1.16 -0.94
N VAL A 36 22.44 1.11 0.38
CA VAL A 36 21.55 1.84 1.27
C VAL A 36 22.07 3.25 1.46
N THR A 37 21.67 4.17 0.57
CA THR A 37 22.02 5.59 0.69
C THR A 37 21.01 6.33 1.56
N GLN A 38 21.42 7.46 2.14
CA GLN A 38 20.53 8.26 2.97
C GLN A 38 19.32 8.82 2.20
N GLY A 39 19.47 9.06 0.89
CA GLY A 39 18.36 9.41 0.00
C GLY A 39 17.33 8.28 -0.12
N ARG A 40 17.78 7.03 -0.24
CA ARG A 40 16.93 5.83 -0.32
C ARG A 40 16.21 5.56 1.00
N ILE A 41 16.88 5.73 2.14
CA ILE A 41 16.25 5.65 3.47
C ILE A 41 15.14 6.69 3.59
N LYS A 42 15.41 7.96 3.24
CA LYS A 42 14.39 9.02 3.27
C LYS A 42 13.21 8.72 2.35
N ALA A 43 13.46 8.17 1.17
CA ALA A 43 12.41 7.76 0.24
C ALA A 43 11.54 6.63 0.81
N TYR A 44 12.18 5.62 1.40
CA TYR A 44 11.49 4.53 2.08
C TYR A 44 10.60 5.02 3.22
N GLU A 45 11.13 5.86 4.12
CA GLU A 45 10.36 6.41 5.24
C GLU A 45 9.17 7.27 4.78
N LYS A 46 9.33 8.03 3.67
CA LYS A 46 8.20 8.77 3.08
C LYS A 46 7.09 7.85 2.58
N ILE A 47 7.45 6.76 1.90
CA ILE A 47 6.46 5.78 1.40
C ILE A 47 5.77 5.10 2.58
N ARG A 48 6.54 4.69 3.60
CA ARG A 48 5.99 4.10 4.83
C ARG A 48 5.02 5.05 5.52
N TYR A 49 5.43 6.30 5.75
CA TYR A 49 4.58 7.32 6.36
C TYR A 49 3.30 7.55 5.55
N ALA A 50 3.40 7.66 4.22
CA ALA A 50 2.24 7.85 3.37
C ALA A 50 1.28 6.65 3.45
N LEU A 51 1.79 5.41 3.48
CA LEU A 51 0.98 4.20 3.60
C LEU A 51 0.24 4.10 4.93
N THR A 52 0.86 4.51 6.03
CA THR A 52 0.25 4.42 7.37
C THR A 52 -0.70 5.57 7.68
N ASN A 53 -0.58 6.71 6.99
CA ASN A 53 -1.36 7.92 7.28
C ASN A 53 -2.34 8.32 6.17
N ALA A 54 -2.27 7.70 4.99
CA ALA A 54 -3.24 7.99 3.94
C ALA A 54 -4.66 7.60 4.42
N PRO A 55 -5.70 8.34 3.99
CA PRO A 55 -7.10 8.05 4.28
C PRO A 55 -7.55 6.84 3.45
N LEU A 56 -6.92 5.71 3.69
CA LEU A 56 -7.10 4.44 2.99
C LEU A 56 -8.23 3.64 3.60
N LEU A 57 -8.44 3.78 4.91
CA LEU A 57 -9.30 2.90 5.66
C LEU A 57 -10.73 3.41 5.68
N LEU A 58 -11.63 2.62 5.13
CA LEU A 58 -13.07 2.77 5.27
C LEU A 58 -13.51 2.39 6.68
N ILE A 59 -14.55 3.07 7.17
CA ILE A 59 -15.26 2.65 8.39
C ILE A 59 -16.06 1.38 8.03
N PRO A 60 -16.00 0.31 8.85
CA PRO A 60 -16.77 -0.90 8.57
C PRO A 60 -18.27 -0.62 8.57
N TYR A 61 -18.96 -1.07 7.52
CA TYR A 61 -20.41 -1.04 7.44
C TYR A 61 -20.99 -2.45 7.55
N TRP A 62 -21.39 -2.83 8.76
CA TRP A 62 -21.77 -4.20 9.14
C TRP A 62 -22.93 -4.83 8.35
N LYS A 63 -23.70 -4.02 7.61
CA LYS A 63 -24.80 -4.50 6.76
C LYS A 63 -24.34 -4.98 5.38
N LEU A 64 -23.11 -4.68 4.98
CA LEU A 64 -22.54 -5.08 3.69
C LEU A 64 -21.52 -6.21 3.88
N PRO A 65 -21.36 -7.10 2.89
CA PRO A 65 -20.40 -8.18 2.96
C PRO A 65 -18.96 -7.64 2.96
N PHE A 66 -18.09 -8.28 3.73
CA PHE A 66 -16.64 -8.04 3.69
C PHE A 66 -15.98 -8.93 2.65
N LYS A 67 -14.84 -8.49 2.13
CA LYS A 67 -13.94 -9.27 1.28
C LYS A 67 -12.61 -9.43 1.98
N LEU A 68 -12.20 -10.67 2.22
CA LEU A 68 -10.90 -10.97 2.80
C LEU A 68 -9.93 -11.37 1.67
N TYR A 69 -8.91 -10.55 1.47
CA TYR A 69 -7.79 -10.89 0.59
C TYR A 69 -6.70 -11.54 1.42
N ILE A 70 -6.30 -12.75 1.04
CA ILE A 70 -5.24 -13.50 1.72
C ILE A 70 -4.13 -13.77 0.71
N TYR A 71 -2.90 -13.54 1.14
CA TYR A 71 -1.70 -13.92 0.42
C TYR A 71 -0.79 -14.72 1.34
N ALA A 72 -0.47 -15.95 0.97
CA ALA A 72 0.48 -16.79 1.67
C ALA A 72 1.71 -17.00 0.79
N CYS A 73 2.90 -16.97 1.40
CA CYS A 73 4.12 -17.52 0.82
C CYS A 73 4.73 -18.54 1.78
N GLY A 74 5.76 -19.27 1.34
CA GLY A 74 6.41 -20.30 2.18
C GLY A 74 7.00 -19.78 3.50
N GLU A 75 7.10 -18.47 3.68
CA GLU A 75 7.69 -17.82 4.87
C GLU A 75 6.67 -17.04 5.71
N GLY A 76 5.45 -16.81 5.22
CA GLY A 76 4.48 -15.98 5.95
C GLY A 76 3.13 -15.82 5.30
N LEU A 77 2.19 -15.30 6.10
CA LEU A 77 0.81 -15.02 5.72
C LEU A 77 0.56 -13.51 5.83
N GLY A 78 -0.15 -12.96 4.85
CA GLY A 78 -0.64 -11.59 4.86
C GLY A 78 -2.12 -11.54 4.51
N GLU A 79 -2.84 -10.66 5.17
CA GLU A 79 -4.29 -10.49 5.00
C GLU A 79 -4.67 -9.02 4.88
N ALA A 80 -5.71 -8.74 4.10
CA ALA A 80 -6.31 -7.41 3.97
C ALA A 80 -7.83 -7.54 3.90
N LEU A 81 -8.53 -6.89 4.83
CA LEU A 81 -9.98 -6.85 4.87
C LEU A 81 -10.49 -5.63 4.11
N HIS A 82 -11.35 -5.86 3.13
CA HIS A 82 -11.92 -4.84 2.25
C HIS A 82 -13.45 -4.84 2.32
N GLN A 83 -14.05 -3.72 1.92
CA GLN A 83 -15.49 -3.63 1.73
C GLN A 83 -15.81 -2.70 0.56
N ALA A 84 -16.82 -3.08 -0.23
CA ALA A 84 -17.40 -2.20 -1.25
C ALA A 84 -18.53 -1.38 -0.62
N GLN A 85 -18.41 -0.06 -0.68
CA GLN A 85 -19.37 0.90 -0.11
C GLN A 85 -19.65 2.03 -1.12
N ILE A 86 -20.70 2.82 -0.87
CA ILE A 86 -20.91 4.08 -1.61
C ILE A 86 -20.20 5.21 -0.85
N VAL A 87 -19.21 5.83 -1.47
CA VAL A 87 -18.48 6.98 -0.93
C VAL A 87 -18.64 8.13 -1.92
N ASN A 88 -19.19 9.27 -1.47
CA ASN A 88 -19.48 10.43 -2.31
C ASN A 88 -20.28 10.06 -3.58
N ASP A 89 -21.39 9.33 -3.37
CA ASP A 89 -22.32 8.85 -4.41
C ASP A 89 -21.71 7.93 -5.48
N LYS A 90 -20.52 7.38 -5.21
CA LYS A 90 -19.82 6.46 -6.12
C LYS A 90 -19.49 5.14 -5.42
N PRO A 91 -19.60 4.00 -6.11
CA PRO A 91 -19.11 2.74 -5.58
C PRO A 91 -17.59 2.82 -5.41
N TYR A 92 -17.12 2.48 -4.23
CA TYR A 92 -15.72 2.46 -3.85
C TYR A 92 -15.44 1.22 -3.02
N GLU A 93 -14.41 0.47 -3.40
CA GLU A 93 -13.90 -0.66 -2.63
C GLU A 93 -12.56 -0.28 -2.04
N GLY A 94 -12.44 -0.40 -0.72
CA GLY A 94 -11.21 -0.06 -0.01
C GLY A 94 -10.99 -0.94 1.22
N PRO A 95 -9.77 -0.89 1.78
CA PRO A 95 -9.45 -1.60 3.01
C PRO A 95 -10.24 -1.01 4.19
N ILE A 96 -10.54 -1.83 5.18
CA ILE A 96 -11.33 -1.47 6.37
C ILE A 96 -10.41 -1.23 7.57
N CYS A 97 -10.70 -0.21 8.37
CA CYS A 97 -10.09 -0.04 9.68
C CYS A 97 -10.69 -1.08 10.65
N SER A 98 -9.94 -2.11 11.00
CA SER A 98 -10.27 -2.92 12.17
C SER A 98 -9.84 -2.15 13.42
N ILE A 99 -10.81 -1.64 14.18
CA ILE A 99 -10.59 -1.10 15.54
C ILE A 99 -10.48 -2.28 16.50
#